data_AF-A0A645IRI8-F1
#
_entry.id   AF-A0A645IRI8-F1
#
_cell.length_a   1.000
_cell.length_b   1.000
_cell.length_c   1.000
_cell.angle_alpha   90.00
_cell.angle_beta   90.00
_cell.angle_gamma   90.00
#
_symmetry.space_group_name_H-M   'P 1'
#
loop_
_entity.id
_entity.type
_entity.pdbx_description
1 polymer ?
#
loop_
_entity_poly.entity_id
_entity_poly.type
_entity_poly.pdbx_seq_one_letter_code
_entity_poly.pdbx_strand_id
1 'polypeptide(L)'
;MITGGISLDLLGLVRVGLGMGPRVYALIDDQGNASIYGPNGELTATTDFEDAFMNAPMTYRATVDLKLGNLMVGVNYTVDSDGFTFANMDTTKLAPQFDYGKLGASVTFILF
;
A
#
# COMPACT_ATOMS: atom_id res chain seq x y z
N MET A 1 -0.08 -4.34 0.20
CA MET A 1 -0.63 -3.28 -0.68
C MET A 1 0.41 -2.97 -1.73
N ILE A 2 0.01 -2.85 -2.99
CA ILE A 2 0.92 -2.49 -4.09
C ILE A 2 0.86 -0.97 -4.27
N THR A 3 2.01 -0.31 -4.24
CA THR A 3 2.12 1.15 -4.43
C THR A 3 3.30 1.50 -5.31
N GLY A 4 3.09 2.49 -6.19
CA GLY A 4 4.18 3.26 -6.79
C GLY A 4 4.42 4.54 -5.98
N GLY A 5 5.67 4.98 -5.85
CA GLY A 5 5.97 6.14 -5.02
C GLY A 5 7.41 6.62 -5.10
N ILE A 6 7.69 7.67 -4.35
CA ILE A 6 9.02 8.24 -4.17
C ILE A 6 9.47 8.06 -2.72
N SER A 7 10.77 7.91 -2.52
CA SER A 7 11.38 7.88 -1.19
C SER A 7 12.65 8.72 -1.17
N LEU A 8 12.88 9.37 -0.04
CA LEU A 8 14.04 10.22 0.21
C LEU A 8 14.81 9.71 1.41
N ASP A 9 16.12 9.52 1.22
CA ASP A 9 17.05 9.20 2.30
C ASP A 9 17.61 10.50 2.92
N LEU A 10 17.28 10.72 4.18
CA LEU A 10 17.75 11.82 4.99
C LEU A 10 18.94 11.36 5.83
N LEU A 11 20.09 12.01 5.62
CA LEU A 11 21.33 11.78 6.38
C LEU A 11 21.83 10.33 6.36
N GLY A 12 21.37 9.52 5.40
CA GLY A 12 21.68 8.09 5.32
C GLY A 12 21.09 7.23 6.44
N LEU A 13 20.23 7.80 7.31
CA LEU A 13 19.69 7.14 8.51
C LEU A 13 18.16 7.03 8.49
N VAL A 14 17.46 8.02 7.95
CA VAL A 14 16.00 8.07 7.95
C VAL A 14 15.51 8.09 6.52
N ARG A 15 14.59 7.20 6.17
CA ARG A 15 13.91 7.20 4.88
C ARG A 15 12.47 7.66 5.06
N VAL A 16 12.06 8.64 4.27
CA VAL A 16 10.66 9.08 4.20
C VAL A 16 10.11 8.71 2.83
N GLY A 17 8.99 7.99 2.80
CA GLY A 17 8.35 7.51 1.59
C GLY A 17 6.94 8.05 1.44
N LEU A 18 6.55 8.39 0.22
CA LEU A 18 5.17 8.66 -0.17
C LEU A 18 4.84 7.83 -1.41
N GLY A 19 3.74 7.09 -1.36
CA GLY A 19 3.28 6.28 -2.47
C GLY A 19 1.77 6.24 -2.56
N MET A 20 1.29 5.78 -3.71
CA MET A 20 -0.13 5.54 -3.95
C MET A 20 -0.33 4.33 -4.84
N GLY A 21 -1.50 3.72 -4.75
CA GLY A 21 -1.87 2.59 -5.60
C GLY A 21 -3.25 2.04 -5.25
N PRO A 22 -3.78 1.13 -6.07
CA PRO A 22 -5.04 0.46 -5.77
C PRO A 22 -4.89 -0.41 -4.53
N ARG A 23 -5.95 -0.48 -3.73
CA ARG A 23 -6.00 -1.36 -2.54
C ARG A 23 -6.10 -2.84 -2.93
N VAL A 24 -4.97 -3.39 -3.35
CA VAL A 24 -4.75 -4.82 -3.58
C VAL A 24 -3.50 -5.24 -2.82
N TYR A 25 -3.58 -6.34 -2.06
CA TYR A 25 -2.46 -6.83 -1.27
C TYR A 25 -2.36 -8.35 -1.28
N ALA A 26 -1.13 -8.86 -1.22
CA ALA A 26 -0.87 -10.26 -0.96
C ALA A 26 -0.72 -10.49 0.55
N LEU A 27 -1.24 -11.62 1.02
CA LEU A 27 -1.04 -12.16 2.35
C LEU A 27 -0.41 -13.53 2.19
N ILE A 28 0.63 -13.81 2.96
CA ILE A 28 1.29 -15.12 3.02
C ILE A 28 1.00 -15.71 4.39
N ASP A 29 0.41 -16.89 4.43
CA ASP A 29 0.10 -17.59 5.69
C ASP A 29 1.33 -18.29 6.30
N ASP A 30 1.14 -18.95 7.44
CA ASP A 30 2.20 -19.66 8.17
C ASP A 30 2.68 -20.93 7.45
N GLN A 31 1.92 -21.46 6.50
CA GLN A 31 2.30 -22.59 5.64
C GLN A 31 2.95 -22.13 4.32
N GLY A 32 3.07 -20.83 4.10
CA GLY A 32 3.67 -20.24 2.91
C GLY A 32 2.75 -20.13 1.70
N ASN A 33 1.44 -20.34 1.87
CA ASN A 33 0.47 -20.10 0.79
C ASN A 33 0.23 -18.60 0.65
N ALA A 34 0.16 -18.12 -0.59
CA ALA A 34 -0.10 -16.73 -0.91
C ALA A 34 -1.54 -16.55 -1.39
N SER A 35 -2.29 -15.68 -0.72
CA SER A 35 -3.62 -15.22 -1.13
C SER A 35 -3.59 -13.73 -1.47
N ILE A 36 -4.37 -13.34 -2.48
CA ILE A 36 -4.52 -11.93 -2.87
C ILE A 36 -5.85 -11.41 -2.34
N TYR A 37 -5.86 -10.20 -1.80
CA TYR A 37 -7.04 -9.55 -1.28
C TYR A 37 -7.24 -8.19 -1.93
N GLY A 38 -8.49 -7.89 -2.25
CA GLY A 38 -8.99 -6.56 -2.61
C GLY A 38 -9.73 -5.91 -1.43
N PRO A 39 -10.40 -4.77 -1.66
CA PRO A 39 -11.17 -4.08 -0.62
C PRO A 39 -12.35 -4.93 -0.07
N ASN A 40 -12.87 -5.85 -0.89
CA ASN A 40 -14.09 -6.61 -0.59
C ASN A 40 -13.82 -8.06 -0.16
N GLY A 41 -12.55 -8.47 -0.02
CA GLY A 41 -12.19 -9.84 0.36
C GLY A 41 -11.13 -10.46 -0.53
N GLU A 42 -11.00 -11.78 -0.44
CA GLU A 42 -10.03 -12.58 -1.20
C GLU A 42 -10.38 -12.61 -2.70
N LEU A 43 -9.38 -12.41 -3.54
CA LEU A 43 -9.46 -12.55 -5.00
C LEU A 43 -9.02 -13.97 -5.37
N THR A 44 -9.99 -14.81 -5.70
CA THR A 44 -9.76 -16.22 -6.08
C THR A 44 -9.51 -16.37 -7.58
N ALA A 45 -9.17 -17.57 -8.04
CA ALA A 45 -8.98 -17.86 -9.47
C ALA A 45 -10.22 -17.62 -10.36
N THR A 46 -11.41 -17.52 -9.77
CA THR A 46 -12.65 -17.18 -10.49
C THR A 46 -12.96 -15.69 -10.48
N THR A 47 -12.16 -14.88 -9.78
CA THR A 47 -12.34 -13.43 -9.71
C THR A 47 -11.72 -12.79 -10.94
N ASP A 48 -12.46 -11.93 -11.62
CA ASP A 48 -11.87 -11.07 -12.65
C ASP A 48 -10.92 -10.07 -11.96
N PHE A 49 -9.62 -10.31 -12.13
CA PHE A 49 -8.59 -9.50 -11.51
C PHE A 49 -8.56 -8.09 -12.08
N GLU A 50 -8.86 -7.92 -13.37
CA GLU A 50 -8.92 -6.60 -14.00
C GLU A 50 -10.03 -5.78 -13.36
N ASP A 51 -11.24 -6.34 -13.27
CA ASP A 51 -12.37 -5.66 -12.62
C ASP A 51 -12.08 -5.36 -11.15
N ALA A 52 -11.50 -6.30 -10.41
CA ALA A 52 -11.15 -6.09 -9.00
C ALA A 52 -10.09 -5.00 -8.82
N PHE A 53 -9.09 -4.94 -9.70
CA PHE A 53 -8.05 -3.93 -9.70
C PHE A 53 -8.59 -2.55 -10.10
N MET A 54 -9.40 -2.48 -11.16
CA MET A 54 -9.97 -1.24 -11.69
C MET A 54 -10.95 -0.60 -10.72
N ASN A 55 -11.71 -1.42 -9.97
CA ASN A 55 -12.66 -0.96 -8.97
C ASN A 55 -12.06 -0.81 -7.56
N ALA A 56 -10.79 -1.14 -7.36
CA ALA A 56 -10.15 -0.92 -6.07
C ALA A 56 -9.99 0.58 -5.79
N PRO A 57 -10.31 1.05 -4.57
CA PRO A 57 -10.04 2.43 -4.17
C PRO A 57 -8.54 2.74 -4.29
N MET A 58 -8.24 3.95 -4.73
CA MET A 58 -6.89 4.49 -4.63
C MET A 58 -6.56 4.73 -3.16
N THR A 59 -5.43 4.20 -2.71
CA THR A 59 -4.92 4.35 -1.35
C THR A 59 -3.56 5.06 -1.38
N TYR A 60 -3.41 6.04 -0.50
CA TYR A 60 -2.14 6.72 -0.22
C TYR A 60 -1.39 6.03 0.90
N ARG A 61 -0.07 6.04 0.84
CA ARG A 61 0.82 5.47 1.86
C ARG A 61 1.96 6.45 2.15
N ALA A 62 2.08 6.84 3.40
CA ALA A 62 3.27 7.51 3.92
C ALA A 62 4.09 6.53 4.75
N THR A 63 5.42 6.57 4.65
CA THR A 63 6.32 5.75 5.46
C THR A 63 7.44 6.60 6.07
N VAL A 64 7.85 6.21 7.27
CA VAL A 64 9.07 6.71 7.92
C VAL A 64 9.82 5.50 8.45
N ASP A 65 10.99 5.23 7.88
CA ASP A 65 11.80 4.07 8.18
C ASP A 65 13.19 4.48 8.66
N LEU A 66 13.70 3.81 9.69
CA LEU A 66 15.05 3.97 10.23
C LEU A 66 15.96 2.89 9.65
N LYS A 67 17.11 3.30 9.11
CA LYS A 67 18.10 2.40 8.52
C LYS A 67 19.04 1.86 9.59
N LEU A 68 19.09 0.54 9.70
CA LEU A 68 19.93 -0.26 10.60
C LEU A 68 20.77 -1.23 9.76
N GLY A 69 21.80 -0.71 9.10
CA GLY A 69 22.60 -1.47 8.13
C GLY A 69 21.78 -1.86 6.90
N ASN A 70 21.59 -3.17 6.69
CA ASN A 70 20.80 -3.74 5.59
C ASN A 70 19.33 -3.99 5.96
N LEU A 71 18.90 -3.51 7.13
CA LEU A 71 17.53 -3.58 7.60
C LEU A 71 16.97 -2.16 7.71
N MET A 72 15.69 -1.98 7.42
CA MET A 72 14.95 -0.78 7.79
C MET A 72 13.75 -1.15 8.63
N VAL A 73 13.54 -0.42 9.72
CA VAL A 73 12.37 -0.58 10.60
C VAL A 73 11.61 0.72 10.61
N GLY A 74 10.30 0.68 10.38
CA GLY A 74 9.53 1.89 10.28
C GLY A 74 8.06 1.74 10.56
N VAL A 75 7.40 2.89 10.46
CA VAL A 75 5.95 3.03 10.56
C VAL A 75 5.41 3.51 9.23
N ASN A 76 4.20 3.07 8.92
CA ASN A 76 3.48 3.53 7.74
C ASN A 76 2.06 3.95 8.12
N TYR A 77 1.56 4.95 7.41
CA TYR A 77 0.19 5.41 7.48
C TYR A 77 -0.45 5.25 6.11
N THR A 78 -1.57 4.53 6.04
CA THR A 78 -2.31 4.32 4.81
C THR A 78 -3.70 4.92 4.91
N VAL A 79 -4.17 5.56 3.84
CA VAL A 79 -5.47 6.22 3.81
C VAL A 79 -6.09 6.11 2.42
N ASP A 80 -7.37 5.79 2.34
CA ASP A 80 -8.07 5.75 1.06
C ASP A 80 -8.45 7.14 0.58
N SER A 81 -8.53 7.27 -0.74
CA SER A 81 -9.27 8.35 -1.39
C SER A 81 -10.77 8.27 -1.08
N ASP A 82 -11.49 9.38 -1.29
CA ASP A 82 -12.94 9.53 -1.11
C ASP A 82 -13.79 8.77 -2.16
N GLY A 83 -13.26 7.67 -2.69
CA GLY A 83 -13.93 6.81 -3.67
C GLY A 83 -13.41 6.94 -5.10
N PHE A 84 -12.19 7.45 -5.29
CA PHE A 84 -11.52 7.36 -6.59
C PHE A 84 -11.13 5.91 -6.88
N THR A 85 -11.47 5.42 -8.07
CA THR A 85 -11.04 4.12 -8.60
C THR A 85 -10.54 4.31 -10.04
N PHE A 86 -9.79 3.36 -10.58
CA PHE A 86 -9.37 3.46 -11.99
C PHE A 86 -10.55 3.30 -12.97
N ALA A 87 -11.60 2.57 -12.57
CA ALA A 87 -12.84 2.47 -13.32
C ALA A 87 -13.63 3.79 -13.32
N ASN A 88 -13.54 4.57 -12.24
CA ASN A 88 -14.20 5.86 -12.08
C ASN A 88 -13.18 6.95 -11.75
N MET A 89 -12.59 7.51 -12.81
CA MET A 89 -11.51 8.51 -12.76
C MET A 89 -12.00 9.93 -12.37
N ASP A 90 -12.96 10.03 -11.45
CA ASP A 90 -13.46 11.28 -10.92
C ASP A 90 -12.43 11.91 -9.97
N THR A 91 -11.63 12.82 -10.50
CA THR A 91 -10.55 13.49 -9.75
C THR A 91 -11.03 14.26 -8.51
N THR A 92 -12.32 14.60 -8.41
CA THR A 92 -12.86 15.25 -7.21
C THR A 92 -12.85 14.32 -5.99
N LYS A 93 -12.81 13.01 -6.21
CA LYS A 93 -12.77 11.96 -5.17
C LYS A 93 -11.36 11.52 -4.78
N LEU A 94 -10.33 12.21 -5.26
CA LEU A 94 -8.94 11.90 -4.90
C LEU A 94 -8.59 12.32 -3.46
N ALA A 95 -9.41 13.16 -2.83
CA ALA A 95 -9.12 13.63 -1.48
C ALA A 95 -8.98 12.44 -0.51
N PRO A 96 -7.91 12.38 0.31
CA PRO A 96 -7.73 11.32 1.30
C PRO A 96 -8.72 11.46 2.45
N GLN A 97 -9.35 10.35 2.84
CA GLN A 97 -10.25 10.26 3.99
C GLN A 97 -9.47 9.99 5.29
N PHE A 98 -8.81 11.02 5.84
CA PHE A 98 -7.93 10.88 7.00
C PHE A 98 -8.58 10.23 8.24
N ASP A 99 -9.89 10.36 8.39
CA ASP A 99 -10.67 9.76 9.48
C ASP A 99 -10.62 8.22 9.49
N TYR A 100 -10.37 7.59 8.33
CA TYR A 100 -10.28 6.13 8.17
C TYR A 100 -8.86 5.62 7.94
N GLY A 101 -7.86 6.46 8.23
CA GLY A 101 -6.47 6.07 8.09
C GLY A 101 -6.05 4.92 9.00
N LYS A 102 -5.10 4.12 8.55
CA LYS A 102 -4.56 2.96 9.27
C LYS A 102 -3.07 3.14 9.51
N LEU A 103 -2.63 2.84 10.72
CA LEU A 103 -1.22 2.77 11.07
C LEU A 103 -0.73 1.32 10.96
N GLY A 104 0.49 1.16 10.48
CA GLY A 104 1.18 -0.13 10.39
C GLY A 104 2.65 0.00 10.73
N ALA A 105 3.29 -1.12 11.04
CA ALA A 105 4.73 -1.23 11.19
C ALA A 105 5.31 -1.99 9.99
N SER A 106 6.56 -1.70 9.64
CA SER A 106 7.28 -2.38 8.56
C SER A 106 8.69 -2.75 8.97
N VAL A 107 9.13 -3.91 8.48
CA VAL A 107 10.53 -4.33 8.47
C VAL A 107 10.88 -4.61 7.02
N THR A 108 11.90 -3.92 6.50
CA THR A 108 12.31 -4.01 5.10
C THR A 108 13.76 -4.48 5.04
N PHE A 109 14.00 -5.55 4.29
CA PHE A 109 15.35 -6.04 4.01
C PHE A 109 15.87 -5.39 2.73
N ILE A 110 17.08 -4.82 2.81
CA ILE A 110 17.80 -4.30 1.65
C ILE A 110 18.61 -5.46 1.07
N LEU A 111 18.18 -5.96 -0.09
CA LEU A 111 18.87 -7.00 -0.83
C LEU A 111 19.84 -6.32 -1.81
N PHE A 112 21.14 -6.39 -1.47
CA PHE A 112 22.36 -5.89 -2.17
C PHE A 112 22.46 -4.39 -2.46
#